data_AF-A0A1Y0BXV7-F1
#
_entry.id   AF-A0A1Y0BXV7-F1
#
_cell.length_a   1.000
_cell.length_b   1.000
_cell.length_c   1.000
_cell.angle_alpha   90.00
_cell.angle_beta   90.00
_cell.angle_gamma   90.00
#
_symmetry.space_group_name_H-M   'P 1'
#
loop_
_entity.id
_entity.type
_entity.pdbx_description
1 polymer ?
#
loop_
_entity_poly.entity_id
_entity_poly.type
_entity_poly.pdbx_seq_one_letter_code
_entity_poly.pdbx_strand_id
1 'polypeptide(L)'
;MTTEITTIGTLTKAGAIHKVEKGYEGLPSMNEPGVVAAIGDSLHNPEGTVMSAGFFELKKSEPLVYTYTYDEMKLVVKGEFILTDQDTGEVTHAKERDVLFFPKGTTVKFETPEYGLGFFAGDRTFAP
;
A
#
# COMPACT_ATOMS: atom_id res chain seq x y z
N MET A 1 -13.37 -14.16 -19.16
CA MET A 1 -13.08 -12.76 -19.51
C MET A 1 -11.79 -12.43 -18.80
N THR A 2 -10.70 -12.19 -19.52
CA THR A 2 -9.45 -11.72 -18.93
C THR A 2 -9.69 -10.31 -18.42
N THR A 3 -9.93 -10.17 -17.13
CA THR A 3 -9.94 -8.87 -16.46
C THR A 3 -8.60 -8.22 -16.78
N GLU A 4 -8.60 -7.09 -17.48
CA GLU A 4 -7.36 -6.31 -17.65
C GLU A 4 -6.85 -5.96 -16.26
N ILE A 5 -5.71 -6.56 -15.90
CA ILE A 5 -5.07 -6.30 -14.63
C ILE A 5 -4.30 -4.99 -14.80
N THR A 6 -4.87 -3.90 -14.31
CA THR A 6 -4.23 -2.58 -14.30
C THR A 6 -2.99 -2.64 -13.41
N THR A 7 -1.83 -2.81 -14.04
CA THR A 7 -0.53 -2.81 -13.37
C THR A 7 0.04 -1.39 -13.45
N ILE A 8 0.47 -0.83 -12.31
CA ILE A 8 1.24 0.42 -12.29
C ILE A 8 2.70 0.12 -12.68
N GLY A 9 3.22 0.92 -13.61
CA GLY A 9 4.59 0.78 -14.11
C GLY A 9 4.71 -0.16 -15.32
N THR A 10 5.94 -0.52 -15.65
CA THR A 10 6.26 -1.35 -16.83
C THR A 10 6.58 -2.78 -16.40
N LEU A 11 5.68 -3.72 -16.70
CA LEU A 11 5.90 -5.15 -16.45
C LEU A 11 6.82 -5.77 -17.53
N THR A 12 7.84 -6.49 -17.07
CA THR A 12 8.72 -7.34 -17.88
C THR A 12 8.85 -8.72 -17.25
N LYS A 13 9.22 -9.73 -18.05
CA LYS A 13 9.50 -11.08 -17.57
C LYS A 13 10.88 -11.58 -18.01
N ALA A 14 11.54 -12.35 -17.15
CA ALA A 14 12.72 -13.16 -17.47
C ALA A 14 12.45 -14.62 -17.06
N GLY A 15 11.98 -15.45 -18.00
CA GLY A 15 11.40 -16.75 -17.66
C GLY A 15 10.16 -16.59 -16.78
N ALA A 16 10.13 -17.26 -15.63
CA ALA A 16 9.04 -17.15 -14.64
C ALA A 16 9.13 -15.91 -13.74
N ILE A 17 10.22 -15.14 -13.81
CA ILE A 17 10.47 -13.98 -12.94
C ILE A 17 9.72 -12.78 -13.49
N HIS A 18 8.84 -12.20 -12.68
CA HIS A 18 8.12 -10.96 -13.00
C HIS A 18 8.87 -9.77 -12.40
N LYS A 19 9.02 -8.71 -13.19
CA LYS A 19 9.68 -7.47 -12.77
C LYS A 19 8.84 -6.29 -13.21
N VAL A 20 8.60 -5.36 -12.30
CA VAL A 20 7.90 -4.10 -12.59
C VAL A 20 8.84 -2.96 -12.34
N GLU A 21 9.04 -2.13 -13.37
CA GLU A 21 9.79 -0.89 -13.27
C GLU A 21 8.84 0.25 -13.00
N LYS A 22 9.24 1.18 -12.11
CA LYS A 22 8.47 2.39 -11.79
C LYS A 22 7.05 2.12 -11.24
N GLY A 23 6.86 1.00 -10.55
CA GLY A 23 5.55 0.63 -9.97
C GLY A 23 5.04 1.56 -8.86
N TYR A 24 5.83 2.55 -8.44
CA TYR A 24 5.47 3.60 -7.50
C TYR A 24 5.15 4.94 -8.16
N GLU A 25 5.36 5.10 -9.48
CA GLU A 25 5.12 6.36 -10.20
C GLU A 25 3.68 6.43 -10.69
N GLY A 26 3.01 7.57 -10.48
CA GLY A 26 1.66 7.80 -11.01
C GLY A 26 0.57 6.97 -10.34
N LEU A 27 0.71 6.70 -9.03
CA LEU A 27 -0.28 5.95 -8.25
C LEU A 27 -1.67 6.63 -8.31
N PRO A 28 -2.76 5.87 -8.51
CA PRO A 28 -4.12 6.37 -8.40
C PRO A 28 -4.40 6.99 -7.02
N SER A 29 -5.12 8.12 -7.02
CA SER A 29 -5.64 8.73 -5.80
C SER A 29 -6.62 7.81 -5.09
N MET A 30 -6.58 7.77 -3.76
CA MET A 30 -7.61 7.09 -2.95
C MET A 30 -8.94 7.86 -2.91
N ASN A 31 -8.97 9.09 -3.43
CA ASN A 31 -10.17 9.94 -3.57
C ASN A 31 -10.86 10.30 -2.24
N GLU A 32 -10.08 10.37 -1.17
CA GLU A 32 -10.55 10.79 0.15
C GLU A 32 -10.50 12.33 0.31
N PRO A 33 -11.61 13.00 0.67
CA PRO A 33 -11.64 14.46 0.78
C PRO A 33 -10.61 15.01 1.77
N GLY A 34 -9.77 15.94 1.30
CA GLY A 34 -8.73 16.57 2.13
C GLY A 34 -7.50 15.71 2.39
N VAL A 35 -7.50 14.45 1.96
CA VAL A 35 -6.41 13.50 2.14
C VAL A 35 -5.64 13.37 0.82
N VAL A 36 -4.32 13.53 0.88
CA VAL A 36 -3.41 13.33 -0.26
C VAL A 36 -2.75 11.96 -0.12
N ALA A 37 -3.54 10.93 -0.44
CA ALA A 37 -3.12 9.53 -0.43
C ALA A 37 -3.30 8.90 -1.82
N ALA A 38 -2.36 8.04 -2.21
CA ALA A 38 -2.40 7.31 -3.47
C ALA A 38 -1.93 5.87 -3.27
N ILE A 39 -2.55 4.93 -3.99
CA ILE A 39 -2.26 3.50 -3.86
C ILE A 39 -2.44 2.80 -5.20
N GLY A 40 -1.61 1.80 -5.46
CA GLY A 40 -1.72 1.02 -6.69
C GLY A 40 -0.90 -0.26 -6.68
N ASP A 41 -1.38 -1.25 -7.42
CA ASP A 41 -0.73 -2.54 -7.57
C ASP A 41 0.39 -2.46 -8.60
N SER A 42 1.60 -2.83 -8.18
CA SER A 42 2.67 -3.17 -9.11
C SER A 42 2.50 -4.59 -9.63
N LEU A 43 2.07 -5.53 -8.79
CA LEU A 43 1.76 -6.90 -9.16
C LEU A 43 0.46 -7.31 -8.50
N HIS A 44 -0.55 -7.64 -9.30
CA HIS A 44 -1.84 -8.11 -8.81
C HIS A 44 -1.98 -9.60 -9.18
N ASN A 45 -1.86 -10.47 -8.18
CA ASN A 45 -2.01 -11.92 -8.32
C ASN A 45 -1.27 -12.55 -9.53
N PRO A 46 0.04 -12.27 -9.73
CA PRO A 46 0.78 -12.80 -10.88
C PRO A 46 0.77 -14.34 -10.88
N GLU A 47 0.53 -14.94 -12.05
CA GLU A 47 0.41 -16.40 -12.21
C GLU A 47 -0.68 -17.05 -11.32
N GLY A 48 -1.67 -16.28 -10.87
CA GLY A 48 -2.80 -16.78 -10.07
C GLY A 48 -2.50 -16.98 -8.58
N THR A 49 -1.38 -16.45 -8.07
CA THR A 49 -1.11 -16.41 -6.63
C THR A 49 -2.13 -15.55 -5.88
N VAL A 50 -2.37 -15.83 -4.59
CA VAL A 50 -3.21 -15.01 -3.71
C VAL A 50 -2.57 -13.66 -3.33
N MET A 51 -1.26 -13.54 -3.54
CA MET A 51 -0.49 -12.35 -3.20
C MET A 51 -0.66 -11.23 -4.22
N SER A 52 -0.92 -10.02 -3.73
CA SER A 52 -0.80 -8.77 -4.46
C SER A 52 0.21 -7.86 -3.78
N ALA A 53 0.91 -7.04 -4.54
CA ALA A 53 1.92 -6.13 -4.01
C ALA A 53 2.00 -4.83 -4.81
N GLY A 54 2.36 -3.74 -4.13
CA GLY A 54 2.36 -2.42 -4.73
C GLY A 54 2.89 -1.35 -3.79
N PHE A 55 2.52 -0.11 -4.08
CA PHE A 55 2.96 1.04 -3.29
C PHE A 55 1.78 1.86 -2.77
N PHE A 56 1.94 2.36 -1.56
CA PHE A 56 1.08 3.34 -0.91
C PHE A 56 1.90 4.60 -0.64
N GLU A 57 1.44 5.75 -1.11
CA GLU A 57 2.02 7.06 -0.89
C GLU A 57 1.06 7.92 -0.05
N LEU A 58 1.59 8.57 0.97
CA LEU A 58 0.90 9.58 1.76
C LEU A 58 1.74 10.86 1.81
N LYS A 59 1.09 11.99 1.56
CA LYS A 59 1.66 13.34 1.77
C LYS A 59 0.95 14.02 2.93
N LYS A 60 1.64 14.96 3.59
CA LYS A 60 1.05 15.77 4.66
C LYS A 60 -0.26 16.40 4.20
N SER A 61 -1.35 16.03 4.86
CA SER A 61 -2.73 16.40 4.56
C SER A 61 -3.62 15.99 5.75
N GLU A 62 -4.94 15.96 5.58
CA GLU A 62 -5.81 15.36 6.60
C GLU A 62 -5.48 13.86 6.82
N PRO A 63 -5.73 13.30 8.02
CA PRO A 63 -5.44 11.89 8.28
C PRO A 63 -6.27 10.95 7.40
N LEU A 64 -5.64 9.90 6.90
CA LEU A 64 -6.35 8.79 6.26
C LEU A 64 -6.78 7.79 7.32
N VAL A 65 -8.07 7.48 7.43
CA VAL A 65 -8.57 6.37 8.26
C VAL A 65 -8.90 5.19 7.35
N TYR A 66 -8.28 4.05 7.59
CA TYR A 66 -8.43 2.86 6.75
C TYR A 66 -8.67 1.61 7.60
N THR A 67 -9.69 0.83 7.22
CA THR A 67 -9.98 -0.48 7.82
C THR A 67 -9.46 -1.59 6.92
N TYR A 68 -8.53 -2.39 7.43
CA TYR A 68 -7.97 -3.53 6.72
C TYR A 68 -8.99 -4.64 6.58
N THR A 69 -9.32 -5.02 5.34
CA THR A 69 -10.26 -6.13 5.04
C THR A 69 -9.55 -7.46 4.76
N TYR A 70 -8.22 -7.43 4.75
CA TYR A 70 -7.29 -8.54 4.54
C TYR A 70 -5.99 -8.29 5.31
N ASP A 71 -5.17 -9.31 5.49
CA ASP A 71 -3.86 -9.19 6.13
C ASP A 71 -2.85 -8.55 5.17
N GLU A 72 -2.14 -7.51 5.63
CA GLU A 72 -1.14 -6.79 4.84
C GLU A 72 0.18 -6.64 5.59
N MET A 73 1.29 -6.93 4.92
CA MET A 73 2.61 -6.50 5.34
C MET A 73 3.02 -5.24 4.59
N LYS A 74 3.77 -4.35 5.24
CA LYS A 74 4.29 -3.14 4.61
C LYS A 74 5.72 -2.87 5.03
N LEU A 75 6.58 -2.50 4.08
CA LEU A 75 7.90 -1.94 4.32
C LEU A 75 7.83 -0.43 4.10
N VAL A 76 8.27 0.36 5.06
CA VAL A 76 8.45 1.80 4.85
C VAL A 76 9.69 2.01 3.98
N VAL A 77 9.48 2.44 2.74
CA VAL A 77 10.54 2.64 1.75
C VAL A 77 11.17 4.01 1.92
N LYS A 78 10.36 5.04 2.16
CA LYS A 78 10.84 6.42 2.31
C LYS A 78 9.96 7.20 3.28
N GLY A 79 10.58 8.08 4.07
CA GLY A 79 9.87 8.98 4.98
C GLY A 79 9.34 8.28 6.24
N GLU A 80 8.18 8.72 6.71
CA GLU A 80 7.61 8.29 7.99
C GLU A 80 6.08 8.22 7.95
N PHE A 81 5.52 7.18 8.58
CA PHE A 81 4.11 7.09 8.93
C PHE A 81 3.93 7.17 10.45
N ILE A 82 2.97 7.96 10.89
CA ILE A 82 2.47 7.97 12.26
C ILE A 82 1.16 7.19 12.22
N LEU A 83 1.11 6.08 12.93
CA LEU A 83 0.03 5.10 12.85
C LEU A 83 -0.66 5.03 14.20
N THR A 84 -1.96 5.30 14.24
CA THR A 84 -2.79 5.13 15.44
C THR A 84 -3.76 3.98 15.24
N ASP A 85 -3.68 2.97 16.09
CA ASP A 85 -4.73 1.96 16.21
C ASP A 85 -6.00 2.62 16.76
N GLN A 86 -7.09 2.56 15.99
CA GLN A 86 -8.35 3.22 16.38
C GLN A 86 -9.08 2.51 17.52
N ASP A 87 -8.78 1.24 17.78
CA ASP A 87 -9.44 0.50 18.87
C ASP A 87 -8.79 0.77 20.22
N THR A 88 -7.45 0.85 20.25
CA THR A 88 -6.67 1.05 21.49
C THR A 88 -6.22 2.49 21.71
N GLY A 89 -6.11 3.29 20.65
CA GLY A 89 -5.52 4.62 20.67
C GLY A 89 -3.98 4.61 20.73
N GLU A 90 -3.34 3.44 20.71
CA GLU A 90 -1.89 3.34 20.71
C GLU A 90 -1.29 3.89 19.41
N VAL A 91 -0.15 4.56 19.53
CA VAL A 91 0.54 5.23 18.42
C VAL A 91 1.92 4.65 18.22
N THR A 92 2.26 4.34 16.98
CA THR A 92 3.63 3.99 16.58
C THR A 92 4.11 4.86 15.43
N HIS A 93 5.42 5.09 15.39
CA HIS A 93 6.10 5.84 14.36
C HIS A 93 6.94 4.88 13.53
N ALA A 94 6.56 4.68 12.26
CA ALA A 94 7.23 3.77 11.35
C ALA A 94 8.06 4.56 10.33
N LYS A 95 9.37 4.32 10.33
CA LYS A 95 10.36 5.06 9.53
C LYS A 95 11.01 4.15 8.51
N GLU A 96 11.82 4.73 7.62
CA GLU A 96 12.52 3.98 6.56
C GLU A 96 13.16 2.68 7.07
N ARG A 97 12.85 1.60 6.36
CA ARG A 97 13.25 0.21 6.62
C ARG A 97 12.51 -0.50 7.77
N ASP A 98 11.57 0.15 8.44
CA ASP A 98 10.67 -0.53 9.36
C ASP A 98 9.65 -1.39 8.60
N VAL A 99 9.31 -2.53 9.21
CA VAL A 99 8.33 -3.49 8.68
C VAL A 99 7.10 -3.46 9.57
N LEU A 100 5.94 -3.47 8.92
CA LEU A 100 4.63 -3.37 9.55
C LEU A 100 3.81 -4.58 9.16
N PHE A 101 2.94 -4.99 10.07
CA PHE A 101 1.89 -5.97 9.83
C PHE A 101 0.56 -5.39 10.29
N PHE A 102 -0.43 -5.45 9.41
CA PHE A 102 -1.78 -4.97 9.67
C PHE A 102 -2.74 -6.16 9.59
N PRO A 103 -3.25 -6.64 10.74
CA PRO A 103 -4.23 -7.71 10.76
C PRO A 103 -5.54 -7.29 10.09
N LYS A 104 -6.19 -8.25 9.44
CA LYS A 104 -7.57 -8.09 8.97
C LYS A 104 -8.48 -7.68 10.14
N GLY A 105 -9.29 -6.66 9.91
CA GLY A 105 -10.23 -6.07 10.86
C GLY A 105 -9.68 -4.83 11.58
N THR A 106 -8.37 -4.57 11.54
CA THR A 106 -7.78 -3.41 12.19
C THR A 106 -8.15 -2.13 11.45
N THR A 107 -8.60 -1.12 12.20
CA THR A 107 -8.77 0.25 11.68
C THR A 107 -7.61 1.12 12.15
N VAL A 108 -6.90 1.71 11.19
CA VAL A 108 -5.70 2.51 11.45
C VAL A 108 -5.91 3.92 10.91
N LYS A 109 -5.58 4.91 11.73
CA LYS A 109 -5.40 6.29 11.27
C LYS A 109 -3.94 6.50 10.87
N PHE A 110 -3.72 6.90 9.63
CA PHE A 110 -2.44 7.22 9.03
C PHE A 110 -2.24 8.73 8.96
N GLU A 111 -1.10 9.17 9.47
CA GLU A 111 -0.60 10.52 9.35
C GLU A 111 0.86 10.48 8.88
N THR A 112 1.37 11.61 8.39
CA THR A 112 2.79 11.77 8.10
C THR A 112 3.22 13.21 8.40
N PRO A 113 4.43 13.43 8.97
CA PRO A 113 4.92 14.79 9.19
C PRO A 113 5.13 15.57 7.88
N GLU A 114 5.46 14.85 6.80
CA GLU A 114 5.74 15.42 5.48
C GLU A 114 5.37 14.44 4.36
N TYR A 115 5.95 13.23 4.40
CA TYR A 115 5.85 12.23 3.34
C TYR A 115 6.07 10.82 3.89
N GLY A 116 5.32 9.86 3.36
CA GLY A 116 5.53 8.42 3.58
C GLY A 116 5.28 7.63 2.30
N LEU A 117 6.19 6.71 1.98
CA LEU A 117 6.06 5.73 0.90
C LEU A 117 6.26 4.33 1.47
N GLY A 118 5.25 3.47 1.29
CA GLY A 118 5.29 2.09 1.73
C GLY A 118 5.16 1.12 0.56
N PHE A 119 5.99 0.09 0.52
CA PHE A 119 5.77 -1.10 -0.30
C PHE A 119 4.89 -2.07 0.48
N PHE A 120 3.75 -2.47 -0.07
CA PHE A 120 2.85 -3.42 0.57
C PHE A 120 2.84 -4.77 -0.15
N ALA A 121 2.51 -5.82 0.61
CA ALA A 121 2.12 -7.12 0.10
C ALA A 121 0.93 -7.63 0.92
N GLY A 122 -0.11 -8.11 0.25
CA GLY A 122 -1.34 -8.57 0.91
C GLY A 122 -2.01 -9.73 0.19
N ASP A 123 -2.81 -10.47 0.94
CA ASP A 123 -3.65 -11.57 0.43
C ASP A 123 -5.00 -11.01 -0.02
N ARG A 124 -5.11 -10.61 -1.29
CA ARG A 124 -6.36 -10.12 -1.90
C ARG A 124 -6.45 -10.37 -3.40
N THR A 125 -7.69 -10.39 -3.88
CA THR A 125 -8.08 -10.67 -5.28
C THR A 125 -8.88 -9.54 -5.95
N PHE A 126 -8.96 -8.37 -5.30
CA PHE A 126 -9.60 -7.14 -5.77
C PHE A 126 -8.58 -5.99 -5.71
N ALA A 127 -8.77 -4.90 -6.45
CA ALA A 127 -7.86 -3.74 -6.45
C ALA A 127 -7.84 -3.01 -5.08
N PRO A 128 -6.74 -2.32 -4.70
CA PRO A 128 -6.65 -1.61 -3.42
C PRO A 128 -7.59 -0.41 -3.33
#